data_AF-A0A967FX61-F1
#
_entry.id   AF-A0A967FX61-F1
#
_cell.length_a   1.000
_cell.length_b   1.000
_cell.length_c   1.000
_cell.angle_alpha   90.00
_cell.angle_beta   90.00
_cell.angle_gamma   90.00
#
_symmetry.space_group_name_H-M   'P 1'
#
loop_
_entity.id
_entity.type
_entity.pdbx_description
1 polymer ?
#
loop_
_entity_poly.entity_id
_entity_poly.type
_entity_poly.pdbx_seq_one_letter_code
_entity_poly.pdbx_strand_id
1 'polypeptide(L)'
;MNVIAIIILCAIGVDFVLNLAADGLNLKHLRSELPREFEGVYEPQRYHKSQQYLKVNTRFGWITSTFNLCLILVFWFARGFPLLDKWVRAFELGPVLSGLIYIGVLVLLKAVLSLPFSVYATFVIEERFGFNKTTWQTYVMDLLKGLILALLLGTPLLAGILAFFQYAGPHAWWYCWIGVTLYMLVVQFIAPTWIMPLFNKFIPLEEGELKS
;
A
#
# COMPACT_ATOMS: atom_id res chain seq x y z
N MET A 1 -15.68 17.99 -19.54
CA MET A 1 -15.60 16.92 -18.51
C MET A 1 -16.93 16.21 -18.47
N ASN A 2 -16.97 14.88 -18.49
CA ASN A 2 -18.22 14.13 -18.32
C ASN A 2 -18.66 14.14 -16.84
N VAL A 3 -19.95 13.94 -16.56
CA VAL A 3 -20.53 13.84 -15.21
C VAL A 3 -19.77 12.83 -14.34
N ILE A 4 -19.40 11.69 -14.91
CA ILE A 4 -18.61 10.65 -14.22
C ILE A 4 -17.27 11.20 -13.72
N ALA A 5 -16.58 12.02 -14.53
CA ALA A 5 -15.31 12.61 -14.13
C ALA A 5 -15.49 13.62 -12.99
N ILE A 6 -16.59 14.38 -12.98
CA ILE A 6 -16.92 15.30 -11.89
C ILE A 6 -17.18 14.51 -10.61
N ILE A 7 -17.96 13.43 -10.67
CA ILE A 7 -18.25 12.57 -9.51
C ILE A 7 -16.96 12.01 -8.92
N ILE A 8 -16.05 11.48 -9.75
CA ILE A 8 -14.77 10.93 -9.29
C ILE A 8 -13.91 12.02 -8.65
N LEU A 9 -13.81 13.21 -9.27
CA LEU A 9 -13.03 14.33 -8.71
C LEU A 9 -13.61 14.83 -7.39
N CYS A 10 -14.93 14.93 -7.28
CA CYS A 10 -15.62 15.27 -6.04
C CYS A 10 -15.37 14.20 -4.97
N ALA A 11 -15.48 12.91 -5.31
CA ALA A 11 -15.25 11.82 -4.36
C ALA A 11 -13.81 11.83 -3.82
N ILE A 12 -12.81 11.95 -4.70
CA ILE A 12 -11.41 12.04 -4.30
C ILE A 12 -11.15 13.30 -3.46
N GLY A 13 -11.73 14.45 -3.85
CA GLY A 13 -11.57 15.70 -3.11
C GLY A 13 -12.20 15.64 -1.72
N VAL A 14 -13.42 15.10 -1.60
CA VAL A 14 -14.10 14.92 -0.32
C VAL A 14 -13.34 13.95 0.57
N ASP A 15 -12.92 12.79 0.04
CA ASP A 15 -12.11 11.83 0.79
C ASP A 15 -10.83 12.46 1.33
N PHE A 16 -10.10 13.20 0.50
CA PHE A 16 -8.88 13.89 0.93
C PHE A 16 -9.14 14.92 2.03
N VAL A 17 -10.18 15.76 1.89
CA VAL A 17 -10.53 16.77 2.89
C VAL A 17 -10.99 16.13 4.20
N LEU A 18 -11.77 15.06 4.14
CA LEU A 18 -12.24 14.33 5.33
C LEU A 18 -11.07 13.75 6.12
N ASN A 19 -10.13 13.08 5.44
CA ASN A 19 -8.94 12.52 6.10
C ASN A 19 -8.07 13.63 6.70
N LEU A 20 -7.82 14.71 5.96
CA LEU A 20 -7.05 15.86 6.46
C LEU A 20 -7.70 16.50 7.68
N ALA A 21 -9.02 16.66 7.66
CA ALA A 21 -9.79 17.23 8.76
C ALA A 21 -9.76 16.30 9.99
N ALA A 22 -9.94 14.99 9.81
CA ALA A 22 -9.89 14.00 10.88
C ALA A 22 -8.52 14.00 11.56
N ASP A 23 -7.44 13.96 10.78
CA ASP A 23 -6.07 14.04 11.29
C ASP A 23 -5.80 15.36 12.01
N GLY A 24 -6.28 16.48 11.45
CA GLY A 24 -6.14 17.80 12.06
C GLY A 24 -6.85 17.90 13.41
N LEU A 25 -8.07 17.35 13.49
CA LEU A 25 -8.82 17.25 14.74
C LEU A 25 -8.13 16.35 15.75
N ASN A 26 -7.55 15.23 15.31
CA ASN A 26 -6.82 14.31 16.17
C ASN A 26 -5.57 14.98 16.77
N LEU A 27 -4.78 15.67 15.95
CA LEU A 27 -3.62 16.41 16.42
C LEU A 27 -3.96 17.61 17.31
N LYS A 28 -5.13 18.24 17.10
CA LYS A 28 -5.60 19.36 17.94
C LYS A 28 -6.01 18.90 19.34
N HIS A 29 -6.62 17.72 19.45
CA HIS A 29 -7.02 17.14 20.75
C HIS A 29 -5.88 16.42 21.47
N LEU A 30 -4.71 16.36 20.84
CA LEU A 30 -3.52 15.75 21.40
C LEU A 30 -3.03 16.50 22.64
N ARG A 31 -3.19 15.89 23.82
CA ARG A 31 -2.70 16.46 25.07
C ARG A 31 -1.21 16.18 25.22
N SER A 32 -0.46 17.19 25.61
CA SER A 32 0.98 17.02 25.85
C SER A 32 1.23 16.44 27.24
N GLU A 33 0.37 16.73 28.20
CA GLU A 33 0.46 16.23 29.56
C GLU A 33 -0.22 14.88 29.70
N LEU A 34 0.39 14.00 30.51
CA LEU A 34 -0.15 12.70 30.82
C LEU A 34 -1.46 12.87 31.61
N PRO A 35 -2.58 12.27 31.19
CA PRO A 35 -3.81 12.29 31.97
C PRO A 35 -3.62 11.59 33.31
N ARG A 36 -4.30 12.09 34.36
CA ARG A 36 -4.16 11.58 35.75
C ARG A 36 -4.46 10.09 35.86
N GLU A 37 -5.38 9.60 35.04
CA GLU A 37 -5.78 8.19 34.98
C GLU A 37 -4.63 7.25 34.57
N PHE A 38 -3.57 7.80 33.95
CA PHE A 38 -2.40 7.05 33.48
C PHE A 38 -1.14 7.31 34.30
N GLU A 39 -1.22 8.15 35.33
CA GLU A 39 -0.10 8.36 36.27
C GLU A 39 0.25 7.05 36.99
N GLY A 40 1.54 6.72 37.02
CA GLY A 40 2.02 5.45 37.59
C GLY A 40 1.97 4.24 36.65
N VAL A 41 1.26 4.33 35.52
CA VAL A 41 1.26 3.29 34.46
C VAL A 41 2.24 3.65 33.34
N TYR A 42 2.29 4.94 32.96
CA TYR A 42 3.15 5.42 31.89
C TYR A 42 4.22 6.40 32.40
N GLU A 43 5.43 6.24 31.88
CA GLU A 43 6.49 7.24 32.05
C GLU A 43 6.15 8.51 31.24
N PRO A 44 6.15 9.72 31.86
CA PRO A 44 5.82 10.97 31.17
C PRO A 44 6.70 11.24 29.93
N GLN A 45 7.98 10.87 29.99
CA GLN A 45 8.91 11.04 28.85
C GLN A 45 8.53 10.17 27.65
N ARG A 46 8.11 8.92 27.88
CA ARG A 46 7.66 8.02 26.80
C ARG A 46 6.35 8.50 26.20
N TYR A 47 5.44 9.02 27.02
CA TYR A 47 4.21 9.65 26.54
C TYR A 47 4.51 10.84 25.63
N HIS A 48 5.38 11.77 26.06
CA HIS A 48 5.78 12.90 25.20
C HIS A 48 6.42 12.44 23.88
N LYS A 49 7.27 11.42 23.93
CA LYS A 49 7.91 10.86 22.72
C LYS A 49 6.88 10.25 21.76
N SER A 50 5.86 9.54 22.27
CA SER A 50 4.79 8.98 21.43
C SER A 50 3.94 10.08 20.78
N GLN A 51 3.65 11.17 21.51
CA GLN A 51 2.96 12.32 20.94
C GLN A 51 3.76 13.00 19.83
N GLN A 52 5.08 13.14 19.99
CA GLN A 52 5.97 13.67 18.95
C GLN A 52 6.02 12.75 17.72
N TYR A 53 6.11 11.44 17.94
CA TYR A 53 6.08 10.44 16.87
C TYR A 53 4.79 10.54 16.04
N LEU A 54 3.64 10.60 16.72
CA LEU A 54 2.34 10.77 16.06
C LEU A 54 2.30 12.06 15.24
N LYS A 55 2.73 13.21 15.79
CA LYS A 55 2.78 14.49 15.06
C LYS A 55 3.65 14.42 13.81
N VAL A 56 4.83 13.79 13.89
CA VAL A 56 5.74 13.65 12.74
C VAL A 56 5.11 12.77 11.66
N ASN A 57 4.57 11.61 12.05
CA ASN A 57 3.94 10.68 11.13
C ASN A 57 2.70 11.28 10.45
N THR A 58 1.81 11.94 11.20
CA THR A 58 0.63 12.56 10.62
C THR A 58 1.00 13.67 9.61
N ARG A 59 1.97 14.53 9.94
CA ARG A 59 2.45 15.57 9.00
C ARG A 59 3.10 14.97 7.75
N PHE A 60 3.89 13.92 7.92
CA PHE A 60 4.48 13.20 6.79
C PHE A 60 3.41 12.52 5.92
N GLY A 61 2.37 11.97 6.56
CA GLY A 61 1.18 11.45 5.91
C GLY A 61 0.50 12.49 5.03
N TRP A 62 0.29 13.71 5.54
CA TRP A 62 -0.30 14.80 4.73
C TRP A 62 0.54 15.15 3.50
N ILE A 63 1.87 15.22 3.64
CA ILE A 63 2.77 15.47 2.50
C ILE A 63 2.62 14.36 1.46
N THR A 64 2.66 13.10 1.89
CA THR A 64 2.56 11.93 1.01
C THR A 64 1.19 11.85 0.33
N SER A 65 0.11 12.09 1.06
CA SER A 65 -1.26 12.13 0.53
C SER A 65 -1.45 13.27 -0.47
N THR A 66 -0.92 14.45 -0.17
CA THR A 66 -0.97 15.60 -1.09
C THR A 66 -0.19 15.30 -2.38
N PHE A 67 1.02 14.74 -2.26
CA PHE A 67 1.80 14.31 -3.42
C PHE A 67 1.05 13.27 -4.26
N ASN A 68 0.46 12.25 -3.64
CA ASN A 68 -0.31 11.23 -4.34
C ASN A 68 -1.55 11.81 -5.05
N LEU A 69 -2.24 12.75 -4.41
CA LEU A 69 -3.37 13.46 -5.02
C LEU A 69 -2.91 14.30 -6.21
N CYS A 70 -1.86 15.11 -6.05
CA CYS A 70 -1.30 15.88 -7.17
C CYS A 70 -0.85 14.96 -8.30
N LEU A 71 -0.19 13.83 -7.99
CA LEU A 71 0.28 12.86 -8.97
C LEU A 71 -0.88 12.30 -9.79
N ILE A 72 -1.96 11.82 -9.15
CA ILE A 72 -3.10 11.25 -9.89
C ILE A 72 -3.82 12.33 -10.72
N LEU A 73 -3.98 13.54 -10.18
CA LEU A 73 -4.62 14.64 -10.91
C LEU A 73 -3.78 15.07 -12.12
N VAL A 74 -2.48 15.31 -11.93
CA VAL A 74 -1.56 15.67 -13.02
C VAL A 74 -1.53 14.56 -14.07
N PHE A 75 -1.39 13.29 -13.67
CA PHE A 75 -1.38 12.17 -14.61
C PHE A 75 -2.70 12.05 -15.37
N TRP A 76 -3.84 12.28 -14.72
CA TRP A 76 -5.14 12.26 -15.38
C TRP A 76 -5.32 13.42 -16.35
N PHE A 77 -5.10 14.66 -15.91
CA PHE A 77 -5.28 15.86 -16.75
C PHE A 77 -4.26 15.95 -17.89
N ALA A 78 -3.04 15.43 -17.69
CA ALA A 78 -2.03 15.29 -18.73
C ALA A 78 -2.33 14.17 -19.74
N ARG A 79 -3.47 13.48 -19.62
CA ARG A 79 -3.87 12.33 -20.45
C ARG A 79 -2.89 11.15 -20.37
N GLY A 80 -2.31 10.92 -19.19
CA GLY A 80 -1.40 9.81 -18.91
C GLY A 80 -2.03 8.43 -19.17
N PHE A 81 -3.29 8.22 -18.74
CA PHE A 81 -3.97 6.94 -18.98
C PHE A 81 -4.18 6.65 -20.48
N PRO A 82 -4.78 7.55 -21.29
CA PRO A 82 -4.88 7.32 -22.75
C PRO A 82 -3.53 7.22 -23.46
N LEU A 83 -2.50 7.97 -23.01
CA LEU A 83 -1.17 7.90 -23.62
C LEU A 83 -0.55 6.52 -23.41
N LEU A 84 -0.65 6.01 -22.18
CA LEU A 84 -0.16 4.68 -21.84
C LEU A 84 -0.95 3.60 -22.59
N ASP A 85 -2.28 3.69 -22.67
CA ASP A 85 -3.10 2.73 -23.43
C ASP A 85 -2.68 2.68 -24.91
N LYS A 86 -2.47 3.84 -25.55
CA LYS A 86 -1.97 3.91 -26.93
C LYS A 86 -0.60 3.28 -27.08
N TRP A 87 0.32 3.56 -26.16
CA TRP A 87 1.66 2.99 -26.18
C TRP A 87 1.63 1.46 -26.03
N VAL A 88 0.79 0.93 -25.13
CA VAL A 88 0.63 -0.51 -24.96
C VAL A 88 0.00 -1.17 -26.19
N ARG A 89 -1.02 -0.55 -26.78
CA ARG A 89 -1.67 -1.07 -28.00
C ARG A 89 -0.75 -1.09 -29.22
N ALA A 90 0.27 -0.23 -29.26
CA ALA A 90 1.25 -0.21 -30.34
C ALA A 90 2.10 -1.49 -30.43
N PHE A 91 2.14 -2.31 -29.37
CA PHE A 91 2.80 -3.62 -29.41
C PHE A 91 1.93 -4.70 -30.09
N GLU A 92 0.68 -4.40 -30.45
CA GLU A 92 -0.25 -5.32 -31.13
C GLU A 92 -0.43 -6.68 -30.42
N LEU A 93 -0.28 -6.67 -29.10
CA LEU A 93 -0.42 -7.86 -28.27
C LEU A 93 -1.90 -8.19 -28.01
N GLY A 94 -2.17 -9.45 -27.68
CA GLY A 94 -3.52 -9.87 -27.27
C GLY A 94 -4.07 -9.06 -26.09
N PRO A 95 -5.41 -8.98 -25.93
CA PRO A 95 -6.06 -8.09 -24.96
C PRO A 95 -5.63 -8.35 -23.51
N VAL A 96 -5.40 -9.61 -23.14
CA VAL A 96 -4.92 -9.98 -21.79
C VAL A 96 -3.51 -9.46 -21.56
N LEU A 97 -2.58 -9.71 -22.48
CA LEU A 97 -1.18 -9.31 -22.33
C LEU A 97 -1.03 -7.78 -22.35
N SER A 98 -1.79 -7.10 -23.21
CA SER A 98 -1.90 -5.64 -23.21
C SER A 98 -2.38 -5.12 -21.85
N GLY A 99 -3.44 -5.70 -21.27
CA GLY A 99 -3.93 -5.32 -19.94
C GLY A 99 -2.90 -5.55 -18.83
N LEU A 100 -2.14 -6.65 -18.88
CA LEU A 100 -1.06 -6.93 -17.94
C LEU A 100 0.04 -5.88 -17.99
N ILE A 101 0.50 -5.51 -19.19
CA ILE A 101 1.53 -4.48 -19.37
C ILE A 101 1.02 -3.13 -18.90
N TYR A 102 -0.21 -2.76 -19.28
CA TYR A 102 -0.81 -1.49 -18.88
C TYR A 102 -0.87 -1.34 -17.35
N ILE A 103 -1.41 -2.34 -16.65
CA ILE A 103 -1.51 -2.31 -15.19
C ILE A 103 -0.13 -2.43 -14.55
N GLY A 104 0.74 -3.29 -15.08
CA GLY A 104 2.11 -3.48 -14.59
C GLY A 104 2.91 -2.19 -14.63
N VAL A 105 2.86 -1.44 -15.72
CA VAL A 105 3.55 -0.14 -15.85
C VAL A 105 3.00 0.88 -14.86
N LEU A 106 1.67 0.96 -14.67
CA LEU A 106 1.07 1.88 -13.69
C LEU A 106 1.50 1.55 -12.26
N VAL A 107 1.49 0.27 -11.89
CA VAL A 107 1.91 -0.20 -10.56
C VAL A 107 3.39 0.08 -10.35
N LEU A 108 4.26 -0.23 -11.33
CA LEU A 108 5.69 0.04 -11.25
C LEU A 108 6.00 1.53 -11.15
N LEU A 109 5.34 2.37 -11.95
CA LEU A 109 5.49 3.81 -11.90
C LEU A 109 5.11 4.35 -10.52
N LYS A 110 3.97 3.90 -9.97
CA LYS A 110 3.55 4.29 -8.63
C LYS A 110 4.53 3.81 -7.56
N ALA A 111 5.02 2.57 -7.65
CA ALA A 111 5.99 2.02 -6.72
C ALA A 111 7.27 2.85 -6.69
N VAL A 112 7.83 3.18 -7.87
CA VAL A 112 9.04 4.02 -8.00
C VAL A 112 8.82 5.41 -7.42
N LEU A 113 7.69 6.05 -7.71
CA LEU A 113 7.37 7.39 -7.19
C LEU A 113 7.11 7.39 -5.68
N SER A 114 6.64 6.27 -5.12
CA SER A 114 6.43 6.11 -3.67
C SER A 114 7.72 5.76 -2.90
N LEU A 115 8.75 5.26 -3.60
CA LEU A 115 9.97 4.75 -2.98
C LEU A 115 10.70 5.79 -2.11
N PRO A 116 10.86 7.06 -2.53
CA PRO A 116 11.52 8.08 -1.69
C PRO A 116 10.79 8.31 -0.36
N PHE A 117 9.45 8.27 -0.36
CA PHE A 117 8.65 8.43 0.84
C PHE A 117 8.80 7.22 1.78
N SER A 118 8.78 6.01 1.23
CA SER A 118 9.03 4.78 2.00
C SER A 118 10.41 4.80 2.65
N VAL A 119 11.44 5.17 1.89
CA VAL A 119 12.81 5.30 2.39
C VAL A 119 12.90 6.35 3.50
N TYR A 120 12.29 7.52 3.32
CA TYR A 120 12.28 8.57 4.34
C TYR A 120 11.56 8.13 5.61
N ALA A 121 10.43 7.43 5.49
CA ALA A 121 9.71 6.89 6.63
C ALA A 121 10.61 5.93 7.44
N THR A 122 11.23 4.94 6.79
CA THR A 122 12.05 3.93 7.48
C THR A 122 13.37 4.49 8.02
N PHE A 123 14.16 5.19 7.19
CA PHE A 123 15.53 5.54 7.55
C PHE A 123 15.69 6.93 8.16
N VAL A 124 14.63 7.77 8.14
CA VAL A 124 14.66 9.09 8.79
C VAL A 124 13.67 9.17 9.94
N ILE A 125 12.41 8.80 9.73
CA ILE A 125 11.40 8.91 10.78
C ILE A 125 11.59 7.79 11.81
N GLU A 126 11.50 6.52 11.41
CA GLU A 126 11.62 5.40 12.35
C GLU A 126 13.00 5.37 13.04
N GLU A 127 14.08 5.71 12.33
CA GLU A 127 15.42 5.85 12.89
C GLU A 127 15.49 6.95 13.96
N ARG A 128 14.90 8.14 13.71
CA ARG A 128 14.85 9.24 14.68
C ARG A 128 14.20 8.84 16.00
N PHE A 129 13.20 7.95 15.95
CA PHE A 129 12.51 7.48 17.15
C PHE A 129 13.11 6.19 17.73
N GLY A 130 14.11 5.59 17.08
CA GLY A 130 14.80 4.37 17.51
C GLY A 130 14.02 3.08 17.26
N PHE A 131 13.01 3.14 16.39
CA PHE A 131 12.17 1.99 16.01
C PHE A 131 12.72 1.24 14.81
N ASN A 132 13.54 1.87 13.97
CA ASN A 132 14.15 1.18 12.85
C ASN A 132 15.11 0.08 13.34
N LYS A 133 14.87 -1.14 12.87
CA LYS A 133 15.73 -2.32 13.06
C LYS A 133 16.20 -2.89 11.71
N THR A 134 15.87 -2.21 10.61
CA THR A 134 16.12 -2.66 9.26
C THR A 134 17.38 -2.00 8.71
N THR A 135 18.21 -2.78 8.03
CA THR A 135 19.38 -2.27 7.31
C THR A 135 19.04 -1.97 5.86
N TRP A 136 19.87 -1.17 5.17
CA TRP A 136 19.71 -0.93 3.72
C TRP A 136 19.71 -2.22 2.89
N GLN A 137 20.53 -3.20 3.26
CA GLN A 137 20.59 -4.50 2.58
C GLN A 137 19.27 -5.26 2.75
N THR A 138 18.74 -5.32 3.98
CA THR A 138 17.45 -5.96 4.27
C THR A 138 16.32 -5.26 3.53
N TYR A 139 16.27 -3.92 3.56
CA TYR A 139 15.24 -3.14 2.89
C TYR A 139 15.17 -3.39 1.37
N VAL A 140 16.31 -3.34 0.68
CA VAL A 140 16.36 -3.57 -0.77
C VAL A 140 16.03 -5.02 -1.10
N MET A 141 16.52 -5.97 -0.30
CA MET A 141 16.23 -7.39 -0.50
C MET A 141 14.73 -7.68 -0.33
N ASP A 142 14.08 -7.09 0.67
CA ASP A 142 12.65 -7.27 0.91
C ASP A 142 11.80 -6.57 -0.16
N LEU A 143 12.24 -5.43 -0.68
CA LEU A 143 11.61 -4.78 -1.84
C LEU A 143 11.67 -5.69 -3.07
N LEU A 144 12.81 -6.31 -3.36
CA LEU A 144 12.98 -7.22 -4.49
C LEU A 144 12.15 -8.50 -4.31
N LYS A 145 12.19 -9.14 -3.14
CA LYS A 145 11.35 -10.30 -2.82
C LYS A 145 9.86 -9.97 -2.97
N GLY A 146 9.44 -8.81 -2.46
CA GLY A 146 8.08 -8.32 -2.58
C GLY A 146 7.66 -8.13 -4.03
N LEU A 147 8.52 -7.54 -4.86
CA LEU A 147 8.27 -7.37 -6.30
C LEU A 147 8.16 -8.73 -7.02
N ILE A 148 9.07 -9.66 -6.76
CA ILE A 148 9.04 -11.01 -7.34
C ILE A 148 7.74 -11.73 -6.96
N LEU A 149 7.34 -11.67 -5.69
CA LEU A 149 6.09 -12.27 -5.23
C LEU A 149 4.87 -11.59 -5.84
N ALA A 150 4.86 -10.27 -5.93
CA ALA A 150 3.78 -9.53 -6.58
C ALA A 150 3.65 -9.92 -8.06
N LEU A 151 4.75 -10.14 -8.76
CA LEU A 151 4.74 -10.62 -10.14
C LEU A 151 4.28 -12.08 -10.22
N LEU A 152 4.81 -12.96 -9.37
CA LEU A 152 4.52 -14.40 -9.40
C LEU A 152 3.07 -14.71 -9.02
N LEU A 153 2.51 -13.98 -8.06
CA LEU A 153 1.16 -14.18 -7.54
C LEU A 153 0.15 -13.26 -8.25
N GLY A 154 0.47 -11.98 -8.35
CA GLY A 154 -0.42 -10.98 -8.92
C GLY A 154 -0.61 -11.11 -10.43
N THR A 155 0.44 -11.46 -11.19
CA THR A 155 0.32 -11.56 -12.65
C THR A 155 -0.63 -12.69 -13.08
N PRO A 156 -0.54 -13.94 -12.57
CA PRO A 156 -1.50 -14.99 -12.92
C PRO A 156 -2.93 -14.65 -12.49
N LEU A 157 -3.10 -14.06 -11.31
CA LEU A 157 -4.41 -13.62 -10.84
C LEU A 157 -5.01 -12.58 -11.79
N LEU A 158 -4.24 -11.54 -12.10
CA LEU A 158 -4.69 -10.48 -13.00
C LEU A 158 -4.94 -10.99 -14.41
N ALA A 159 -4.08 -11.87 -14.92
CA ALA A 159 -4.26 -12.52 -16.22
C ALA A 159 -5.57 -13.32 -16.26
N GLY A 160 -5.86 -14.07 -15.18
CA GLY A 160 -7.12 -14.80 -15.03
C GLY A 160 -8.34 -13.88 -15.01
N ILE A 161 -8.29 -12.79 -14.23
CA ILE A 161 -9.35 -11.77 -14.20
C ILE A 161 -9.61 -11.22 -15.61
N LEU A 162 -8.55 -10.76 -16.29
CA LEU A 162 -8.67 -10.21 -17.64
C LEU A 162 -9.20 -11.25 -18.64
N ALA A 163 -8.74 -12.51 -18.53
CA ALA A 163 -9.22 -13.59 -19.37
C ALA A 163 -10.71 -13.90 -19.15
N PHE A 164 -11.19 -13.92 -17.90
CA PHE A 164 -12.62 -14.12 -17.62
C PHE A 164 -13.45 -13.02 -18.28
N PHE A 165 -13.08 -11.75 -18.11
CA PHE A 165 -13.82 -10.65 -18.72
C PHE A 165 -13.72 -10.61 -20.26
N GLN A 166 -12.63 -11.14 -20.83
CA GLN A 166 -12.45 -11.19 -22.27
C GLN A 166 -13.21 -12.36 -22.93
N TYR A 167 -13.28 -13.52 -22.27
CA TYR A 167 -13.70 -14.78 -22.93
C TYR A 167 -14.94 -15.44 -22.32
N ALA A 168 -15.32 -15.14 -21.06
CA ALA A 168 -16.40 -15.87 -20.36
C ALA A 168 -17.81 -15.28 -20.57
N GLY A 169 -17.94 -14.27 -21.44
CA GLY A 169 -19.24 -13.71 -21.85
C GLY A 169 -19.99 -12.96 -20.74
N PRO A 170 -21.33 -12.85 -20.80
CA PRO A 170 -22.14 -12.02 -19.89
C PRO A 170 -22.03 -12.41 -18.40
N HIS A 171 -21.71 -13.68 -18.11
CA HIS A 171 -21.56 -14.20 -16.75
C HIS A 171 -20.10 -14.19 -16.25
N ALA A 172 -19.18 -13.54 -16.98
CA ALA A 172 -17.77 -13.41 -16.61
C ALA A 172 -17.55 -12.97 -15.16
N TRP A 173 -18.42 -12.11 -14.64
CA TRP A 173 -18.32 -11.62 -13.26
C TRP A 173 -18.47 -12.74 -12.21
N TRP A 174 -19.35 -13.71 -12.43
CA TRP A 174 -19.52 -14.85 -11.51
C TRP A 174 -18.28 -15.74 -11.50
N TYR A 175 -17.76 -16.06 -12.69
CA TYR A 175 -16.54 -16.86 -12.82
C TYR A 175 -15.32 -16.15 -12.22
N CYS A 176 -15.20 -14.85 -12.48
CA CYS A 176 -14.14 -14.03 -11.90
C CYS A 176 -14.25 -13.98 -10.37
N TRP A 177 -15.46 -13.77 -9.83
CA TRP A 177 -15.67 -13.72 -8.39
C TRP A 177 -15.31 -15.05 -7.70
N ILE A 178 -15.78 -16.18 -8.24
CA ILE A 178 -15.44 -17.52 -7.72
C ILE A 178 -13.92 -17.77 -7.83
N GLY A 179 -13.34 -17.48 -8.98
CA GLY A 179 -11.90 -17.68 -9.24
C GLY A 179 -11.01 -16.88 -8.29
N VAL A 180 -11.32 -15.59 -8.10
CA VAL A 180 -10.59 -14.71 -7.16
C VAL A 180 -10.78 -15.19 -5.72
N THR A 181 -12.00 -15.59 -5.34
CA THR A 181 -12.28 -16.09 -3.99
C THR A 181 -11.48 -17.36 -3.69
N LEU A 182 -11.49 -18.34 -4.60
CA LEU A 182 -10.71 -19.57 -4.46
C LEU A 182 -9.21 -19.27 -4.40
N TYR A 183 -8.73 -18.39 -5.28
CA TYR A 183 -7.34 -17.95 -5.26
C TYR A 183 -6.95 -17.33 -3.92
N MET A 184 -7.78 -16.44 -3.36
CA MET A 184 -7.54 -15.81 -2.06
C MET A 184 -7.48 -16.84 -0.93
N LEU A 185 -8.40 -17.82 -0.93
CA LEU A 185 -8.38 -18.90 0.06
C LEU A 185 -7.08 -19.71 -0.02
N VAL A 186 -6.63 -20.06 -1.23
CA VAL A 186 -5.36 -20.77 -1.43
C VAL A 186 -4.17 -19.94 -0.92
N VAL A 187 -4.10 -18.66 -1.30
CA VAL A 187 -3.04 -17.76 -0.84
C VAL A 187 -3.06 -17.60 0.68
N GLN A 188 -4.23 -17.61 1.32
CA GLN A 188 -4.34 -17.51 2.78
C GLN A 188 -3.65 -18.68 3.51
N PHE A 189 -3.62 -19.89 2.93
CA PHE A 189 -2.87 -21.03 3.48
C PHE A 189 -1.39 -21.02 3.09
N ILE A 190 -1.07 -20.59 1.87
CA ILE A 190 0.32 -20.52 1.36
C ILE A 190 1.10 -19.39 2.03
N ALA A 191 0.45 -18.25 2.31
CA ALA A 191 1.09 -17.05 2.84
C ALA A 191 1.87 -17.30 4.15
N PRO A 192 1.27 -17.84 5.23
CA PRO A 192 2.00 -18.07 6.47
C PRO A 192 3.08 -19.14 6.34
N THR A 193 2.84 -20.16 5.53
CA THR A 193 3.69 -21.34 5.47
C THR A 193 4.90 -21.13 4.57
N TRP A 194 4.72 -20.47 3.43
CA TRP A 194 5.75 -20.34 2.39
C TRP A 194 6.18 -18.90 2.12
N ILE A 195 5.28 -17.93 2.24
CA ILE A 195 5.62 -16.53 1.93
C ILE A 195 6.31 -15.86 3.12
N MET A 196 5.71 -15.93 4.31
CA MET A 196 6.25 -15.26 5.50
C MET A 196 7.69 -15.71 5.85
N PRO A 197 8.08 -17.00 5.71
CA PRO A 197 9.45 -17.43 6.00
C PRO A 197 10.51 -16.87 5.05
N LEU A 198 10.13 -16.35 3.87
CA LEU A 198 11.07 -15.67 2.96
C LEU A 198 11.51 -14.30 3.50
N PHE A 199 10.68 -13.69 4.35
CA PHE A 199 10.91 -12.39 4.96
C PHE A 199 11.40 -12.49 6.40
N ASN A 200 10.91 -13.48 7.14
CA ASN A 200 11.12 -13.60 8.58
C ASN A 200 11.76 -14.93 8.96
N LYS A 201 12.58 -14.92 10.01
CA LYS A 201 13.13 -16.13 10.61
C LYS A 201 12.15 -16.64 11.67
N PHE A 202 11.56 -17.80 11.43
CA PHE A 202 10.76 -18.51 12.42
C PHE A 202 11.64 -19.47 13.20
N ILE A 203 11.79 -19.20 14.50
CA ILE A 203 12.57 -20.03 15.43
C ILE A 203 11.57 -20.63 16.41
N PRO A 204 11.57 -21.96 16.63
CA PRO A 204 10.74 -22.58 17.65
C PRO A 204 11.02 -21.96 19.02
N LEU A 205 9.98 -21.80 19.84
CA LEU A 205 10.17 -21.36 21.22
C LEU A 205 11.06 -22.37 21.96
N GLU A 206 12.00 -21.83 22.75
CA GLU A 206 12.87 -22.64 23.60
C GLU A 206 12.07 -23.33 24.70
N GLU A 207 12.53 -24.49 25.16
CA GLU A 207 11.91 -25.19 26.28
C GLU A 207 12.06 -24.36 27.57
N GLY A 208 10.96 -24.13 28.28
CA GLY A 208 10.94 -23.31 29.50
C GLY A 208 9.51 -22.93 29.91
N GLU A 209 9.37 -22.13 30.97
CA GLU A 209 8.06 -21.74 31.55
C GLU A 209 7.10 -21.06 30.57
N LEU A 210 7.62 -20.46 29.48
CA LEU A 210 6.81 -19.83 28.44
C LEU A 210 6.28 -20.82 27.38
N LYS A 211 6.86 -22.03 27.30
CA LYS A 211 6.48 -23.10 26.35
C LYS A 211 5.71 -24.25 27.01
N SER A 212 5.88 -24.42 28.32
CA SER A 212 5.29 -25.48 29.15
C SER A 212 3.78 -25.45 29.21
#